data_AF-A0A3C1A8V5-F1
#
_entry.id   AF-A0A3C1A8V5-F1
#
_cell.length_a   1.000
_cell.length_b   1.000
_cell.length_c   1.000
_cell.angle_alpha   90.00
_cell.angle_beta   90.00
_cell.angle_gamma   90.00
#
_symmetry.space_group_name_H-M   'P 1'
#
loop_
_entity.id
_entity.type
_entity.pdbx_description
1 polymer ?
#
loop_
_entity_poly.entity_id
_entity_poly.type
_entity_poly.pdbx_seq_one_letter_code
_entity_poly.pdbx_strand_id
1 'polypeptide(L)'
;YSTLFRSSSIDTVLLMASILTCMSYFDQDNPTEIEIRKLADSLYRRVEWDWMFDSTKYALSMGWHPEKGFIPSWWLGYNEAMILLVMAMASPTHPIPEDAWQKWCATYTWEEFQGYEHVNFGPLFGHQYSHMFIDFRGIQDSFMLSKRIDYFENSRRATLANRAYCISNPLGFPHYNDSIWGLTACDGPKDTVMLNGDKTIKIYSYSARGAASNYWVDDGTIAPTAAGGSIPFAPEVCIPALRAIFNTYEDYIYGIYGFKDAFNPFYKDKYHENGWFDMDYLGIDQGPIIIMIENYSNELIWTILKKNPYIREGLIKAGFKGGWLTN
;
A
#
# COMPACT_ATOMS: atom_id res chain seq x y z
N TYR A 1 23.06 19.30 16.55
CA TYR A 1 21.69 19.14 16.06
C TYR A 1 21.72 19.02 14.54
N SER A 2 22.04 17.85 13.99
CA SER A 2 21.79 17.55 12.58
C SER A 2 20.48 16.77 12.53
N THR A 3 19.36 17.47 12.42
CA THR A 3 18.17 16.85 11.86
C THR A 3 18.53 16.47 10.43
N LEU A 4 18.95 15.22 10.25
CA LEU A 4 19.16 14.59 8.95
C LEU A 4 17.79 14.55 8.27
N PHE A 5 17.41 15.64 7.62
CA PHE A 5 16.27 15.65 6.71
C PHE A 5 16.60 14.64 5.60
N ARG A 6 15.84 13.55 5.56
CA ARG A 6 15.92 12.53 4.53
C ARG A 6 14.73 12.78 3.61
N SER A 7 14.95 12.78 2.31
CA SER A 7 13.84 12.75 1.37
C SER A 7 13.50 11.29 1.07
N SER A 8 12.21 10.99 1.09
CA SER A 8 11.63 9.70 0.69
C SER A 8 10.62 10.00 -0.40
N SER A 9 10.81 9.39 -1.57
CA SER A 9 9.98 9.66 -2.74
C SER A 9 8.57 9.11 -2.57
N ILE A 10 8.41 7.95 -1.91
CA ILE A 10 7.09 7.39 -1.62
C ILE A 10 6.31 8.24 -0.61
N ASP A 11 6.95 8.68 0.48
CA ASP A 11 6.30 9.53 1.47
C ASP A 11 5.88 10.88 0.87
N THR A 12 6.75 11.43 0.00
CA THR A 12 6.46 12.66 -0.74
C THR A 12 5.23 12.48 -1.62
N VAL A 13 5.13 11.39 -2.39
CA VAL A 13 3.99 11.22 -3.29
C VAL A 13 2.69 10.87 -2.55
N LEU A 14 2.73 10.12 -1.46
CA LEU A 14 1.52 9.84 -0.66
C LEU A 14 0.97 11.13 -0.05
N LEU A 15 1.86 12.02 0.43
CA LEU A 15 1.49 13.37 0.85
C LEU A 15 0.91 14.19 -0.31
N MET A 16 1.57 14.19 -1.47
CA MET A 16 1.08 14.93 -2.64
C MET A 16 -0.26 14.41 -3.16
N ALA A 17 -0.50 13.09 -3.17
CA ALA A 17 -1.78 12.49 -3.56
C ALA A 17 -2.91 12.96 -2.63
N SER A 18 -2.63 13.03 -1.32
CA SER A 18 -3.56 13.58 -0.33
C SER A 18 -3.81 15.08 -0.53
N ILE A 19 -2.77 15.87 -0.80
CA ILE A 19 -2.89 17.30 -1.11
C ILE A 19 -3.69 17.55 -2.39
N LEU A 20 -3.47 16.76 -3.44
CA LEU A 20 -4.25 16.84 -4.68
C LEU A 20 -5.70 16.36 -4.52
N THR A 21 -5.95 15.48 -3.55
CA THR A 21 -7.32 15.15 -3.14
C THR A 21 -8.01 16.39 -2.56
N CYS A 22 -7.35 17.10 -1.63
CA CYS A 22 -7.86 18.36 -1.10
C CYS A 22 -8.08 19.41 -2.20
N MET A 23 -7.13 19.55 -3.14
CA MET A 23 -7.27 20.44 -4.31
C MET A 23 -8.55 20.15 -5.11
N SER A 24 -8.92 18.89 -5.21
CA SER A 24 -10.04 18.44 -6.05
C SER A 24 -11.37 18.38 -5.29
N TYR A 25 -11.33 18.31 -3.95
CA TYR A 25 -12.50 18.30 -3.08
C TYR A 25 -13.02 19.70 -2.77
N PHE A 26 -12.12 20.63 -2.46
CA PHE A 26 -12.45 22.01 -2.16
C PHE A 26 -12.58 22.81 -3.46
N ASP A 27 -13.73 22.72 -4.12
CA ASP A 27 -14.00 23.28 -5.45
C ASP A 27 -14.91 24.52 -5.49
N GLN A 28 -15.33 25.05 -4.34
CA GLN A 28 -16.22 26.21 -4.28
C GLN A 28 -15.52 27.52 -4.66
N ASP A 29 -16.32 28.49 -5.11
CA ASP A 29 -15.90 29.85 -5.45
C ASP A 29 -15.90 30.74 -4.21
N ASN A 30 -15.03 30.42 -3.25
CA ASN A 30 -14.78 31.24 -2.06
C ASN A 30 -13.27 31.43 -1.82
N PRO A 31 -12.85 32.52 -1.16
CA PRO A 31 -11.42 32.85 -1.01
C PRO A 31 -10.59 31.73 -0.36
N THR A 32 -11.15 31.00 0.61
CA THR A 32 -10.45 29.94 1.34
C THR A 32 -10.18 28.74 0.43
N GLU A 33 -11.17 28.25 -0.29
CA GLU A 33 -11.01 27.08 -1.17
C GLU A 33 -10.16 27.42 -2.41
N ILE A 34 -10.26 28.65 -2.93
CA ILE A 34 -9.35 29.15 -3.97
C ILE A 34 -7.89 29.10 -3.48
N GLU A 35 -7.62 29.51 -2.23
CA GLU A 35 -6.28 29.46 -1.65
C GLU A 35 -5.79 28.02 -1.47
N ILE A 36 -6.64 27.11 -0.98
CA ILE A 36 -6.31 25.67 -0.88
C ILE A 36 -5.89 25.12 -2.23
N ARG A 37 -6.68 25.35 -3.29
CA ARG A 37 -6.36 24.86 -4.65
C ARG A 37 -5.04 25.43 -5.16
N LYS A 38 -4.79 26.72 -4.95
CA LYS A 38 -3.55 27.39 -5.37
C LYS A 38 -2.32 26.84 -4.63
N LEU A 39 -2.42 26.63 -3.32
CA LEU A 39 -1.31 26.10 -2.52
C LEU A 39 -1.02 24.65 -2.88
N ALA A 40 -2.06 23.82 -3.04
CA ALA A 40 -1.91 22.43 -3.42
C ALA A 40 -1.23 22.27 -4.79
N ASP A 41 -1.66 23.04 -5.79
CA ASP A 41 -1.04 23.08 -7.13
C ASP A 41 0.43 23.51 -7.05
N SER A 42 0.71 24.57 -6.28
CA SER A 42 2.07 25.09 -6.07
C SER A 42 3.00 24.06 -5.41
N LEU A 43 2.52 23.33 -4.41
CA LEU A 43 3.31 22.29 -3.73
C LEU A 43 3.67 21.15 -4.68
N TYR A 44 2.69 20.63 -5.43
CA TYR A 44 2.92 19.52 -6.36
C TYR A 44 3.88 19.90 -7.50
N ARG A 45 3.71 21.10 -8.09
CA ARG A 45 4.59 21.62 -9.16
C ARG A 45 6.04 21.86 -8.72
N ARG A 46 6.29 21.94 -7.41
CA ARG A 46 7.64 22.16 -6.87
C ARG A 46 8.39 20.86 -6.57
N VAL A 47 7.75 19.71 -6.71
CA VAL A 47 8.45 18.44 -6.52
C VAL A 47 9.28 18.11 -7.76
N GLU A 48 10.59 17.97 -7.55
CA GLU A 48 11.58 17.69 -8.60
C GLU A 48 11.68 16.18 -8.88
N TRP A 49 10.68 15.60 -9.54
CA TRP A 49 10.65 14.16 -9.83
C TRP A 49 11.76 13.72 -10.81
N ASP A 50 12.08 14.58 -11.78
CA ASP A 50 13.18 14.40 -12.73
C ASP A 50 14.54 14.31 -12.02
N TRP A 51 14.76 15.12 -10.98
CA TRP A 51 15.95 15.05 -10.13
C TRP A 51 16.06 13.72 -9.37
N MET A 52 14.93 13.15 -8.93
CA MET A 52 14.91 11.82 -8.28
C MET A 52 15.06 10.66 -9.27
N PHE A 53 14.93 10.89 -10.58
CA PHE A 53 14.99 9.86 -11.61
C PHE A 53 16.42 9.64 -12.10
N ASP A 54 16.89 8.39 -12.01
CA ASP A 54 18.20 8.00 -12.52
C ASP A 54 18.05 7.33 -13.88
N SER A 55 18.66 7.91 -14.92
CA SER A 55 18.58 7.41 -16.30
C SER A 55 19.38 6.12 -16.55
N THR A 56 20.33 5.77 -15.68
CA THR A 56 21.12 4.54 -15.78
C THR A 56 20.39 3.35 -15.17
N LYS A 57 19.70 3.58 -14.06
CA LYS A 57 18.79 2.60 -13.42
C LYS A 57 17.44 2.56 -14.08
N TYR A 58 17.10 3.65 -14.77
CA TYR A 58 15.82 3.88 -15.40
C TYR A 58 14.67 3.77 -14.39
N ALA A 59 14.87 4.40 -13.22
CA ALA A 59 13.98 4.30 -12.06
C ALA A 59 14.12 5.53 -11.16
N LEU A 60 13.06 5.83 -10.39
CA LEU A 60 13.12 6.80 -9.31
C LEU A 60 13.88 6.23 -8.12
N SER A 61 14.73 7.05 -7.48
CA SER A 61 15.36 6.68 -6.22
C SER A 61 14.33 6.58 -5.10
N MET A 62 14.51 5.64 -4.19
CA MET A 62 13.67 5.52 -3.00
C MET A 62 13.93 6.62 -1.96
N GLY A 63 15.09 7.27 -2.00
CA GLY A 63 15.39 8.35 -1.06
C GLY A 63 16.76 8.99 -1.21
N TRP A 64 16.95 10.10 -0.51
CA TRP A 64 18.15 10.92 -0.59
C TRP A 64 18.53 11.55 0.76
N HIS A 65 19.84 11.80 0.91
CA HIS A 65 20.41 12.51 2.05
C HIS A 65 21.25 13.72 1.60
N PRO A 66 21.12 14.89 2.27
CA PRO A 66 21.87 16.13 1.98
C PRO A 66 23.37 15.99 1.72
N GLU A 67 24.01 15.06 2.41
CA GLU A 67 25.47 14.89 2.35
C GLU A 67 25.91 13.56 1.73
N LYS A 68 24.98 12.61 1.54
CA LYS A 68 25.31 11.27 1.04
C LYS A 68 24.75 10.99 -0.35
N GLY A 69 23.89 11.86 -0.87
CA GLY A 69 23.22 11.63 -2.14
C GLY A 69 22.09 10.61 -2.03
N PHE A 70 21.75 10.01 -3.17
CA PHE A 70 20.72 8.98 -3.28
C PHE A 70 21.12 7.69 -2.60
N ILE A 71 20.15 7.02 -1.97
CA ILE A 71 20.35 5.69 -1.40
C ILE A 71 20.46 4.63 -2.51
N PRO A 72 21.11 3.48 -2.28
CA PRO A 72 21.31 2.45 -3.30
C PRO A 72 20.05 1.59 -3.55
N SER A 73 18.86 2.18 -3.44
CA SER A 73 17.57 1.52 -3.61
C SER A 73 16.70 2.30 -4.58
N TRP A 74 16.08 1.57 -5.50
CA TRP A 74 15.36 2.12 -6.67
C TRP A 74 13.99 1.48 -6.77
N TRP A 75 13.00 2.26 -7.15
CA TRP A 75 11.66 1.76 -7.38
C TRP A 75 11.64 0.91 -8.66
N LEU A 76 11.41 -0.40 -8.51
CA LEU A 76 11.15 -1.35 -9.59
C LEU A 76 9.86 -2.10 -9.29
N GLY A 77 9.00 -2.27 -10.29
CA GLY A 77 7.68 -2.87 -10.12
C GLY A 77 7.73 -4.39 -9.89
N TYR A 78 6.71 -4.99 -9.31
CA TYR A 78 5.50 -4.38 -8.77
C TYR A 78 5.64 -4.13 -7.25
N ASN A 79 5.13 -2.98 -6.78
CA ASN A 79 5.07 -2.60 -5.36
C ASN A 79 4.10 -1.41 -5.19
N GLU A 80 4.08 -0.78 -4.02
CA GLU A 80 3.18 0.32 -3.62
C GLU A 80 3.28 1.60 -4.46
N ALA A 81 4.33 1.77 -5.26
CA ALA A 81 4.71 3.05 -5.85
C ALA A 81 4.08 3.33 -7.23
N MET A 82 2.97 2.70 -7.61
CA MET A 82 2.29 3.04 -8.88
C MET A 82 1.87 4.52 -8.92
N ILE A 83 1.31 5.05 -7.82
CA ILE A 83 0.96 6.47 -7.67
C ILE A 83 2.17 7.39 -7.83
N LEU A 84 3.36 6.94 -7.40
CA LEU A 84 4.62 7.66 -7.60
C LEU A 84 4.88 7.89 -9.09
N LEU A 85 4.83 6.82 -9.88
CA LEU A 85 5.09 6.91 -11.32
C LEU A 85 4.03 7.75 -12.02
N VAL A 86 2.74 7.51 -11.73
CA VAL A 86 1.63 8.28 -12.33
C VAL A 86 1.81 9.78 -12.07
N MET A 87 2.06 10.16 -10.81
CA MET A 87 2.23 11.57 -10.46
C MET A 87 3.56 12.15 -10.96
N ALA A 88 4.64 11.39 -11.01
CA ALA A 88 5.92 11.88 -11.54
C ALA A 88 5.83 12.14 -13.06
N MET A 89 5.16 11.27 -13.82
CA MET A 89 4.96 11.45 -15.28
C MET A 89 4.03 12.62 -15.60
N ALA A 90 3.06 12.88 -14.73
CA ALA A 90 2.10 13.97 -14.87
C ALA A 90 2.68 15.35 -14.56
N SER A 91 3.86 15.43 -13.92
CA SER A 91 4.40 16.72 -13.47
C SER A 91 4.61 17.67 -14.65
N PRO A 92 4.05 18.89 -14.62
CA PRO A 92 4.20 19.86 -15.69
C PRO A 92 5.55 20.61 -15.65
N THR A 93 6.31 20.45 -14.57
CA THR A 93 7.56 21.18 -14.30
C THR A 93 8.76 20.25 -14.26
N HIS A 94 8.58 19.05 -13.69
CA HIS A 94 9.65 18.08 -13.44
C HIS A 94 9.22 16.66 -13.84
N PRO A 95 8.82 16.40 -15.10
CA PRO A 95 8.34 15.08 -15.51
C PRO A 95 9.48 14.07 -15.64
N ILE A 96 9.18 12.80 -15.33
CA ILE A 96 10.01 11.66 -15.75
C ILE A 96 9.61 11.19 -17.17
N PRO A 97 10.45 10.39 -17.86
CA PRO A 97 10.13 9.89 -19.20
C PRO A 97 8.81 9.11 -19.29
N GLU A 98 8.08 9.26 -20.40
CA GLU A 98 6.77 8.60 -20.57
C GLU A 98 6.86 7.07 -20.63
N ASP A 99 8.00 6.52 -21.09
CA ASP A 99 8.27 5.08 -21.13
C ASP A 99 8.75 4.49 -19.79
N ALA A 100 8.84 5.30 -18.72
CA ALA A 100 9.11 4.85 -17.35
C ALA A 100 8.11 3.78 -16.88
N TRP A 101 6.82 3.96 -17.17
CA TRP A 101 5.79 2.99 -16.81
C TRP A 101 5.99 1.63 -17.50
N GLN A 102 6.39 1.63 -18.77
CA GLN A 102 6.64 0.37 -19.49
C GLN A 102 7.84 -0.38 -18.89
N LYS A 103 8.90 0.33 -18.50
CA LYS A 103 10.07 -0.29 -17.85
C LYS A 103 9.76 -0.78 -16.45
N TRP A 104 8.91 -0.07 -15.71
CA TRP A 104 8.36 -0.52 -14.44
C TRP A 104 7.61 -1.84 -14.55
N CYS A 105 6.73 -1.98 -15.54
CA CYS A 105 5.96 -3.20 -15.74
C CYS A 105 6.84 -4.38 -16.18
N ALA A 106 7.99 -4.12 -16.79
CA ALA A 106 8.92 -5.17 -17.23
C ALA A 106 9.58 -5.94 -16.08
N THR A 107 9.52 -5.43 -14.84
CA THR A 107 10.07 -6.11 -13.66
C THR A 107 9.03 -6.92 -12.88
N TYR A 108 7.77 -6.94 -13.34
CA TYR A 108 6.68 -7.65 -12.68
C TYR A 108 6.91 -9.17 -12.64
N THR A 109 6.59 -9.78 -11.49
CA THR A 109 6.51 -11.23 -11.35
C THR A 109 5.05 -11.67 -11.47
N TRP A 110 4.64 -12.14 -12.65
CA TRP A 110 3.29 -12.66 -12.88
C TRP A 110 3.29 -14.18 -12.74
N GLU A 111 2.76 -14.68 -11.61
CA GLU A 111 2.78 -16.09 -11.24
C GLU A 111 1.55 -16.46 -10.42
N GLU A 112 1.21 -17.74 -10.39
CA GLU A 112 0.17 -18.26 -9.50
C GLU A 112 0.70 -18.38 -8.06
N PHE A 113 -0.05 -17.87 -7.10
CA PHE A 113 0.19 -18.11 -5.68
C PHE A 113 -1.14 -18.42 -4.98
N GLN A 114 -1.16 -19.54 -4.24
CA GLN A 114 -2.34 -20.01 -3.51
C GLN A 114 -3.62 -20.13 -4.37
N GLY A 115 -3.48 -20.53 -5.64
CA GLY A 115 -4.59 -20.68 -6.59
C GLY A 115 -5.01 -19.41 -7.32
N TYR A 116 -4.28 -18.31 -7.17
CA TYR A 116 -4.58 -17.03 -7.82
C TYR A 116 -3.39 -16.54 -8.67
N GLU A 117 -3.60 -16.43 -9.97
CA GLU A 117 -2.63 -15.84 -10.89
C GLU A 117 -2.74 -14.31 -10.90
N HIS A 118 -1.67 -13.63 -10.49
CA HIS A 118 -1.61 -12.17 -10.35
C HIS A 118 -0.16 -11.68 -10.40
N VAL A 119 0.03 -10.35 -10.43
CA VAL A 119 1.33 -9.74 -10.20
C VAL A 119 1.67 -9.85 -8.71
N ASN A 120 2.72 -10.58 -8.38
CA ASN A 120 3.10 -10.94 -7.02
C ASN A 120 3.84 -9.80 -6.30
N PHE A 121 3.42 -9.51 -5.08
CA PHE A 121 4.15 -8.73 -4.07
C PHE A 121 3.72 -9.23 -2.69
N GLY A 122 4.68 -9.50 -1.80
CA GLY A 122 4.40 -10.24 -0.55
C GLY A 122 3.49 -9.49 0.43
N PRO A 123 3.89 -8.30 0.89
CA PRO A 123 3.09 -7.50 1.82
C PRO A 123 1.86 -6.89 1.17
N LEU A 124 0.68 -7.01 1.79
CA LEU A 124 -0.56 -6.64 1.13
C LEU A 124 -0.69 -5.12 0.85
N PHE A 125 0.03 -4.26 1.57
CA PHE A 125 0.02 -2.80 1.34
C PHE A 125 0.44 -2.38 -0.08
N GLY A 126 1.28 -3.17 -0.76
CA GLY A 126 1.68 -2.89 -2.14
C GLY A 126 0.51 -2.91 -3.12
N HIS A 127 -0.55 -3.64 -2.78
CA HIS A 127 -1.81 -3.71 -3.52
C HIS A 127 -2.84 -2.67 -3.05
N GLN A 128 -2.50 -1.83 -2.06
CA GLN A 128 -3.43 -0.91 -1.39
C GLN A 128 -3.07 0.55 -1.60
N TYR A 129 -1.81 0.96 -1.36
CA TYR A 129 -1.46 2.39 -1.23
C TYR A 129 -1.81 3.21 -2.48
N SER A 130 -1.47 2.71 -3.66
CA SER A 130 -1.85 3.40 -4.90
C SER A 130 -3.36 3.35 -5.16
N HIS A 131 -4.03 2.29 -4.71
CA HIS A 131 -5.47 2.11 -4.86
C HIS A 131 -6.30 2.96 -3.88
N MET A 132 -5.71 3.49 -2.81
CA MET A 132 -6.37 4.49 -1.95
C MET A 132 -6.77 5.72 -2.77
N PHE A 133 -5.93 6.10 -3.74
CA PHE A 133 -6.07 7.34 -4.49
C PHE A 133 -6.58 7.12 -5.92
N ILE A 134 -6.18 6.02 -6.58
CA ILE A 134 -6.57 5.75 -7.96
C ILE A 134 -7.56 4.59 -8.01
N ASP A 135 -8.71 4.84 -8.62
CA ASP A 135 -9.63 3.78 -8.99
C ASP A 135 -9.14 3.07 -10.25
N PHE A 136 -8.57 1.88 -10.09
CA PHE A 136 -8.09 1.10 -11.23
C PHE A 136 -9.19 0.26 -11.92
N ARG A 137 -10.45 0.32 -11.49
CA ARG A 137 -11.54 -0.45 -12.12
C ARG A 137 -11.78 0.01 -13.56
N GLY A 138 -11.73 -0.94 -14.48
CA GLY A 138 -12.01 -0.74 -15.90
C GLY A 138 -10.96 0.05 -16.67
N ILE A 139 -9.84 0.45 -16.04
CA ILE A 139 -8.69 1.06 -16.73
C ILE A 139 -7.53 0.06 -16.78
N GLN A 140 -6.87 -0.02 -17.93
CA GLN A 140 -5.78 -0.98 -18.14
C GLN A 140 -4.65 -0.32 -18.92
N ASP A 141 -3.42 -0.57 -18.49
CA ASP A 141 -2.23 -0.34 -19.29
C ASP A 141 -1.99 -1.52 -20.23
N SER A 142 -0.91 -1.47 -21.01
CA SER A 142 -0.58 -2.55 -21.95
C SER A 142 -0.31 -3.90 -21.27
N PHE A 143 0.30 -3.90 -20.07
CA PHE A 143 0.61 -5.12 -19.34
C PHE A 143 -0.68 -5.81 -18.88
N MET A 144 -1.56 -5.09 -18.17
CA MET A 144 -2.79 -5.63 -17.63
C MET A 144 -3.80 -5.98 -18.72
N LEU A 145 -3.83 -5.23 -19.83
CA LEU A 145 -4.62 -5.59 -21.00
C LEU A 145 -4.20 -6.96 -21.56
N SER A 146 -2.90 -7.28 -21.59
CA SER A 146 -2.41 -8.60 -22.03
C SER A 146 -2.88 -9.75 -21.12
N LYS A 147 -3.17 -9.44 -19.85
CA LYS A 147 -3.69 -10.38 -18.83
C LYS A 147 -5.21 -10.42 -18.76
N ARG A 148 -5.90 -9.54 -19.51
CA ARG A 148 -7.36 -9.43 -19.56
C ARG A 148 -8.03 -9.15 -18.21
N ILE A 149 -7.30 -8.49 -17.30
CA ILE A 149 -7.81 -8.01 -16.02
C ILE A 149 -7.29 -6.59 -15.78
N ASP A 150 -7.91 -5.84 -14.86
CA ASP A 150 -7.38 -4.56 -14.39
C ASP A 150 -6.61 -4.73 -13.07
N TYR A 151 -5.97 -3.66 -12.58
CA TYR A 151 -5.24 -3.73 -11.32
C TYR A 151 -6.17 -3.90 -10.11
N PHE A 152 -7.46 -3.55 -10.21
CA PHE A 152 -8.41 -3.78 -9.12
C PHE A 152 -8.66 -5.28 -8.92
N GLU A 153 -8.90 -6.02 -10.00
CA GLU A 153 -8.99 -7.48 -9.97
C GLU A 153 -7.65 -8.13 -9.57
N ASN A 154 -6.52 -7.56 -9.97
CA ASN A 154 -5.20 -8.02 -9.50
C ASN A 154 -5.07 -7.92 -7.98
N SER A 155 -5.44 -6.78 -7.40
CA SER A 155 -5.41 -6.57 -5.95
C SER A 155 -6.41 -7.47 -5.21
N ARG A 156 -7.60 -7.72 -5.80
CA ARG A 156 -8.54 -8.73 -5.27
C ARG A 156 -7.91 -10.12 -5.21
N ARG A 157 -7.21 -10.55 -6.26
CA ARG A 157 -6.48 -11.83 -6.28
C ARG A 157 -5.38 -11.89 -5.24
N ALA A 158 -4.59 -10.82 -5.08
CA ALA A 158 -3.56 -10.73 -4.04
C ALA A 158 -4.15 -10.82 -2.62
N THR A 159 -5.27 -10.12 -2.36
CA THR A 159 -6.00 -10.21 -1.09
C THR A 159 -6.46 -11.64 -0.79
N LEU A 160 -7.04 -12.32 -1.79
CA LEU A 160 -7.51 -13.70 -1.63
C LEU A 160 -6.35 -14.68 -1.46
N ALA A 161 -5.22 -14.47 -2.13
CA ALA A 161 -4.01 -15.28 -1.99
C ALA A 161 -3.35 -15.11 -0.61
N ASN A 162 -3.28 -13.87 -0.09
CA ASN A 162 -2.81 -13.58 1.27
C ASN A 162 -3.66 -14.30 2.32
N ARG A 163 -4.99 -14.23 2.19
CA ARG A 163 -5.92 -14.98 3.05
C ARG A 163 -5.73 -16.49 2.92
N ALA A 164 -5.65 -17.02 1.70
CA ALA A 164 -5.48 -18.45 1.46
C ALA A 164 -4.16 -18.98 2.05
N TYR A 165 -3.09 -18.20 1.95
CA TYR A 165 -1.82 -18.49 2.63
C TYR A 165 -2.02 -18.61 4.16
N CYS A 166 -2.64 -17.62 4.79
CA CYS A 166 -2.89 -17.65 6.24
C CYS A 166 -3.74 -18.86 6.65
N ILE A 167 -4.73 -19.24 5.85
CA ILE A 167 -5.56 -20.44 6.09
C ILE A 167 -4.73 -21.72 5.98
N SER A 168 -3.86 -21.82 4.97
CA SER A 168 -2.98 -22.97 4.79
C SER A 168 -2.00 -23.13 5.96
N ASN A 169 -1.65 -22.02 6.60
CA ASN A 169 -0.88 -21.93 7.84
C ASN A 169 0.34 -22.87 7.87
N PRO A 170 1.28 -22.74 6.91
CA PRO A 170 2.39 -23.68 6.77
C PRO A 170 3.33 -23.67 7.99
N LEU A 171 3.33 -22.58 8.78
CA LEU A 171 4.10 -22.46 10.01
C LEU A 171 3.34 -22.92 11.26
N GLY A 172 2.04 -23.21 11.17
CA GLY A 172 1.25 -23.82 12.24
C GLY A 172 0.93 -22.89 13.41
N PHE A 173 0.72 -21.60 13.17
CA PHE A 173 0.34 -20.65 14.21
C PHE A 173 -1.12 -20.88 14.66
N PRO A 174 -1.40 -21.06 15.96
CA PRO A 174 -2.72 -21.53 16.41
C PRO A 174 -3.86 -20.53 16.17
N HIS A 175 -3.54 -19.23 16.03
CA HIS A 175 -4.52 -18.17 15.83
C HIS A 175 -4.88 -17.92 14.36
N TYR A 176 -4.11 -18.43 13.40
CA TYR A 176 -4.42 -18.26 11.97
C TYR A 176 -5.61 -19.14 11.59
N ASN A 177 -6.61 -18.55 10.93
CA ASN A 177 -7.77 -19.27 10.41
C ASN A 177 -8.43 -18.49 9.25
N ASP A 178 -9.62 -18.91 8.85
CA ASP A 178 -10.38 -18.32 7.74
C ASP A 178 -10.89 -16.89 8.01
N SER A 179 -10.85 -16.46 9.26
CA SER A 179 -11.35 -15.18 9.76
C SER A 179 -10.28 -14.36 10.49
N ILE A 180 -9.16 -14.95 10.91
CA ILE A 180 -8.02 -14.26 11.50
C ILE A 180 -6.81 -14.45 10.57
N TRP A 181 -6.58 -13.44 9.73
CA TRP A 181 -5.54 -13.40 8.70
C TRP A 181 -5.15 -11.96 8.38
N GLY A 182 -4.04 -11.78 7.66
CA GLY A 182 -3.64 -10.48 7.14
C GLY A 182 -2.15 -10.21 7.35
N LEU A 183 -1.36 -10.45 6.30
CA LEU A 183 0.08 -10.18 6.30
C LEU A 183 0.40 -8.92 5.50
N THR A 184 1.03 -7.95 6.16
CA THR A 184 1.55 -6.73 5.55
C THR A 184 2.73 -6.20 6.37
N ALA A 185 3.41 -5.14 5.91
CA ALA A 185 4.39 -4.46 6.74
C ALA A 185 3.71 -3.90 7.99
N CYS A 186 4.32 -4.15 9.15
CA CYS A 186 3.81 -3.70 10.45
C CYS A 186 4.89 -3.85 11.54
N ASP A 187 4.61 -3.29 12.71
CA ASP A 187 5.36 -3.53 13.93
C ASP A 187 5.28 -5.00 14.38
N GLY A 188 6.12 -5.35 15.33
CA GLY A 188 6.16 -6.66 15.95
C GLY A 188 6.80 -6.62 17.32
N PRO A 189 6.76 -7.73 18.07
CA PRO A 189 7.11 -7.73 19.48
C PRO A 189 8.56 -7.37 19.77
N LYS A 190 9.52 -8.01 19.06
CA LYS A 190 10.96 -7.76 19.14
C LYS A 190 11.72 -8.67 18.17
N ASP A 191 12.96 -8.30 17.87
CA ASP A 191 13.91 -9.19 17.20
C ASP A 191 14.30 -10.37 18.12
N THR A 192 13.81 -11.57 17.81
CA THR A 192 14.14 -12.78 18.56
C THR A 192 13.89 -14.06 17.75
N VAL A 193 14.12 -15.21 18.37
CA VAL A 193 13.86 -16.53 17.79
C VAL A 193 13.02 -17.34 18.78
N MET A 194 11.95 -17.95 18.28
CA MET A 194 11.05 -18.82 19.03
C MET A 194 10.88 -20.17 18.33
N LEU A 195 10.45 -21.18 19.07
CA LEU A 195 10.11 -22.49 18.52
C LEU A 195 8.60 -22.64 18.42
N ASN A 196 8.11 -23.09 17.26
CA ASN A 196 6.74 -23.59 17.09
C ASN A 196 6.80 -25.07 16.68
N GLY A 197 6.72 -25.96 17.68
CA GLY A 197 7.02 -27.38 17.47
C GLY A 197 8.49 -27.58 17.12
N ASP A 198 8.74 -28.19 15.95
CA ASP A 198 10.07 -28.41 15.37
C ASP A 198 10.56 -27.23 14.51
N LYS A 199 9.73 -26.20 14.31
CA LYS A 199 10.04 -25.04 13.46
C LYS A 199 10.69 -23.92 14.26
N THR A 200 11.77 -23.37 13.72
CA THR A 200 12.41 -22.16 14.22
C THR A 200 11.80 -20.93 13.56
N ILE A 201 11.17 -20.06 14.35
CA ILE A 201 10.52 -18.84 13.88
C ILE A 201 11.38 -17.65 14.27
N LYS A 202 11.82 -16.86 13.28
CA LYS A 202 12.43 -15.56 13.54
C LYS A 202 11.33 -14.53 13.68
N ILE A 203 11.28 -13.89 14.84
CA ILE A 203 10.34 -12.82 15.18
C ILE A 203 11.05 -11.48 14.99
N TYR A 204 10.33 -10.49 14.48
CA TYR A 204 10.88 -9.17 14.15
C TYR A 204 10.20 -8.06 14.97
N SER A 205 10.94 -7.00 15.31
CA SER A 205 10.35 -5.79 15.90
C SER A 205 9.59 -4.92 14.89
N TYR A 206 9.96 -4.98 13.61
CA TYR A 206 9.23 -4.42 12.47
C TYR A 206 9.65 -5.21 11.24
N SER A 207 8.72 -5.57 10.37
CA SER A 207 9.07 -6.29 9.13
C SER A 207 8.00 -6.13 8.07
N ALA A 208 8.42 -6.18 6.81
CA ALA A 208 7.55 -6.26 5.65
C ALA A 208 6.93 -7.67 5.55
N ARG A 209 5.98 -8.02 6.44
CA ARG A 209 5.39 -9.37 6.44
C ARG A 209 4.51 -9.57 5.22
N GLY A 210 4.50 -10.79 4.71
CA GLY A 210 3.83 -11.09 3.46
C GLY A 210 4.20 -12.46 2.90
N ALA A 211 3.37 -12.94 1.99
CA ALA A 211 3.60 -14.19 1.27
C ALA A 211 3.15 -14.04 -0.17
N ALA A 212 4.03 -14.42 -1.09
CA ALA A 212 3.83 -14.43 -2.53
C ALA A 212 4.70 -15.54 -3.15
N SER A 213 4.62 -15.76 -4.46
CA SER A 213 5.40 -16.82 -5.13
C SER A 213 6.92 -16.69 -4.93
N ASN A 214 7.40 -15.45 -4.81
CA ASN A 214 8.83 -15.09 -4.71
C ASN A 214 9.21 -14.40 -3.38
N TYR A 215 8.29 -14.33 -2.40
CA TYR A 215 8.49 -13.61 -1.15
C TYR A 215 7.82 -14.34 0.02
N TRP A 216 8.53 -14.49 1.14
CA TRP A 216 7.98 -15.18 2.31
C TRP A 216 8.57 -14.66 3.61
N VAL A 217 7.79 -13.85 4.33
CA VAL A 217 8.11 -13.34 5.66
C VAL A 217 6.86 -13.42 6.52
N ASP A 218 6.82 -14.43 7.37
CA ASP A 218 5.71 -14.72 8.27
C ASP A 218 6.27 -15.20 9.62
N ASP A 219 5.97 -14.45 10.68
CA ASP A 219 6.43 -14.72 12.04
C ASP A 219 5.25 -14.87 13.03
N GLY A 220 4.04 -15.06 12.49
CA GLY A 220 2.81 -15.17 13.27
C GLY A 220 2.15 -13.83 13.59
N THR A 221 2.74 -12.71 13.20
CA THR A 221 2.17 -11.38 13.45
C THR A 221 1.17 -11.00 12.35
N ILE A 222 -0.03 -10.59 12.73
CA ILE A 222 -1.10 -10.15 11.84
C ILE A 222 -1.32 -8.65 12.03
N ALA A 223 -1.56 -7.94 10.92
CA ALA A 223 -1.91 -6.53 10.91
C ALA A 223 -3.34 -6.34 10.38
N PRO A 224 -4.26 -5.73 11.16
CA PRO A 224 -5.64 -5.48 10.72
C PRO A 224 -5.73 -4.67 9.42
N THR A 225 -4.76 -3.80 9.14
CA THR A 225 -4.72 -3.01 7.89
C THR A 225 -4.62 -3.85 6.62
N ALA A 226 -4.07 -5.07 6.68
CA ALA A 226 -4.07 -5.98 5.54
C ALA A 226 -5.51 -6.28 5.07
N ALA A 227 -6.40 -6.63 6.00
CA ALA A 227 -7.82 -6.81 5.69
C ALA A 227 -8.52 -5.47 5.44
N GLY A 228 -8.26 -4.45 6.26
CA GLY A 228 -8.94 -3.14 6.20
C GLY A 228 -8.66 -2.35 4.92
N GLY A 229 -7.41 -2.23 4.51
CA GLY A 229 -7.02 -1.61 3.24
C GLY A 229 -7.50 -2.39 2.01
N SER A 230 -7.98 -3.63 2.18
CA SER A 230 -8.45 -4.49 1.08
C SER A 230 -9.98 -4.59 0.97
N ILE A 231 -10.73 -3.87 1.82
CA ILE A 231 -12.20 -3.97 1.87
C ILE A 231 -12.87 -3.80 0.51
N PRO A 232 -12.53 -2.80 -0.34
CA PRO A 232 -13.17 -2.67 -1.64
C PRO A 232 -12.94 -3.87 -2.56
N PHE A 233 -11.80 -4.54 -2.44
CA PHE A 233 -11.43 -5.62 -3.35
C PHE A 233 -12.16 -6.91 -3.02
N ALA A 234 -12.28 -7.26 -1.74
CA ALA A 234 -12.89 -8.51 -1.29
C ALA A 234 -13.69 -8.31 0.03
N PRO A 235 -14.76 -7.50 0.00
CA PRO A 235 -15.52 -7.17 1.22
C PRO A 235 -16.08 -8.41 1.92
N GLU A 236 -16.39 -9.46 1.16
CA GLU A 236 -16.93 -10.73 1.65
C GLU A 236 -15.96 -11.53 2.52
N VAL A 237 -14.65 -11.25 2.47
CA VAL A 237 -13.65 -11.88 3.37
C VAL A 237 -12.98 -10.88 4.30
N CYS A 238 -12.84 -9.61 3.89
CA CYS A 238 -12.19 -8.58 4.69
C CYS A 238 -13.06 -8.10 5.86
N ILE A 239 -14.36 -7.85 5.64
CA ILE A 239 -15.25 -7.37 6.69
C ILE A 239 -15.45 -8.44 7.79
N PRO A 240 -15.72 -9.72 7.47
CA PRO A 240 -15.77 -10.77 8.48
C PRO A 240 -14.46 -10.91 9.25
N ALA A 241 -13.30 -10.73 8.59
CA ALA A 241 -12.01 -10.85 9.26
C ALA A 241 -11.78 -9.76 10.31
N LEU A 242 -12.05 -8.50 9.97
CA LEU A 242 -11.96 -7.39 10.92
C LEU A 242 -12.92 -7.59 12.10
N ARG A 243 -14.15 -8.05 11.84
CA ARG A 243 -15.11 -8.37 12.90
C ARG A 243 -14.61 -9.50 13.80
N ALA A 244 -14.01 -10.55 13.23
CA ALA A 244 -13.47 -11.67 14.00
C ALA A 244 -12.28 -11.23 14.85
N ILE A 245 -11.35 -10.43 14.30
CA ILE A 245 -10.23 -9.85 15.05
C ILE A 245 -10.75 -9.00 16.21
N PHE A 246 -11.71 -8.11 15.96
CA PHE A 246 -12.33 -7.29 17.00
C PHE A 246 -13.02 -8.14 18.08
N ASN A 247 -13.87 -9.09 17.68
CA ASN A 247 -14.64 -9.91 18.63
C ASN A 247 -13.76 -10.89 19.44
N THR A 248 -12.59 -11.25 18.92
CA THR A 248 -11.69 -12.22 19.58
C THR A 248 -10.76 -11.55 20.57
N TYR A 249 -10.28 -10.34 20.26
CA TYR A 249 -9.25 -9.67 21.04
C TYR A 249 -9.73 -8.37 21.69
N GLU A 250 -10.90 -7.84 21.31
CA GLU A 250 -11.56 -6.68 21.93
C GLU A 250 -10.59 -5.52 22.21
N ASP A 251 -10.52 -5.04 23.45
CA ASP A 251 -9.70 -3.92 23.90
C ASP A 251 -8.18 -4.17 23.76
N TYR A 252 -7.73 -5.42 23.55
CA TYR A 252 -6.32 -5.69 23.30
C TYR A 252 -5.86 -5.15 21.94
N ILE A 253 -6.71 -5.27 20.92
CA ILE A 253 -6.39 -4.88 19.53
C ILE A 253 -7.15 -3.63 19.06
N TYR A 254 -8.12 -3.15 19.82
CA TYR A 254 -8.95 -2.00 19.45
C TYR A 254 -8.91 -0.93 20.55
N GLY A 255 -8.71 0.33 20.18
CA GLY A 255 -8.68 1.45 21.11
C GLY A 255 -9.20 2.74 20.50
N ILE A 256 -8.79 3.87 21.06
CA ILE A 256 -9.37 5.19 20.74
C ILE A 256 -9.20 5.63 19.28
N TYR A 257 -8.22 5.06 18.56
CA TYR A 257 -7.97 5.35 17.14
C TYR A 257 -8.33 4.18 16.21
N GLY A 258 -9.15 3.22 16.70
CA GLY A 258 -9.54 2.02 15.96
C GLY A 258 -8.66 0.83 16.29
N PHE A 259 -8.41 -0.04 15.30
CA PHE A 259 -7.44 -1.12 15.45
C PHE A 259 -6.04 -0.55 15.71
N LYS A 260 -5.28 -1.18 16.59
CA LYS A 260 -3.84 -0.96 16.73
C LYS A 260 -3.10 -1.64 15.57
N ASP A 261 -1.81 -1.36 15.45
CA ASP A 261 -1.02 -1.73 14.26
C ASP A 261 -1.01 -3.24 13.98
N ALA A 262 -0.67 -4.04 14.99
CA ALA A 262 -0.51 -5.48 14.83
C ALA A 262 -0.71 -6.27 16.13
N PHE A 263 -0.77 -7.59 15.99
CA PHE A 263 -0.79 -8.52 17.12
C PHE A 263 -0.16 -9.87 16.75
N ASN A 264 0.41 -10.54 17.76
CA ASN A 264 1.01 -11.86 17.66
C ASN A 264 0.69 -12.68 18.93
N PRO A 265 -0.43 -13.43 18.94
CA PRO A 265 -0.84 -14.30 20.04
C PRO A 265 0.12 -15.46 20.33
N PHE A 266 0.94 -15.85 19.34
CA PHE A 266 1.98 -16.87 19.49
C PHE A 266 3.16 -16.37 20.32
N TYR A 267 3.51 -15.08 20.22
CA TYR A 267 4.55 -14.48 21.03
C TYR A 267 4.11 -14.34 22.49
N LYS A 268 4.76 -15.07 23.39
CA LYS A 268 4.51 -14.99 24.83
C LYS A 268 5.81 -14.84 25.60
N ASP A 269 5.82 -13.87 26.51
CA ASP A 269 6.87 -13.71 27.51
C ASP A 269 6.27 -13.25 28.85
N LYS A 270 7.13 -12.92 29.82
CA LYS A 270 6.71 -12.50 31.17
C LYS A 270 5.86 -11.22 31.22
N TYR A 271 5.77 -10.46 30.12
CA TYR A 271 4.95 -9.25 30.00
C TYR A 271 3.76 -9.45 29.06
N HIS A 272 3.70 -10.57 28.32
CA HIS A 272 2.75 -10.84 27.25
C HIS A 272 2.15 -12.25 27.37
N GLU A 273 1.60 -12.60 28.53
CA GLU A 273 1.08 -13.95 28.81
C GLU A 273 -0.06 -14.37 27.85
N ASN A 274 -0.84 -13.40 27.39
CA ASN A 274 -1.96 -13.58 26.46
C ASN A 274 -1.58 -13.38 24.98
N GLY A 275 -0.30 -13.20 24.66
CA GLY A 275 0.13 -12.76 23.34
C GLY A 275 0.66 -11.33 23.35
N TRP A 276 1.41 -10.97 22.32
CA TRP A 276 1.77 -9.59 22.07
C TRP A 276 0.68 -8.89 21.26
N PHE A 277 0.33 -7.68 21.68
CA PHE A 277 -0.55 -6.76 20.98
C PHE A 277 0.17 -5.44 20.98
N ASP A 278 0.16 -4.75 19.85
CA ASP A 278 0.79 -3.46 19.78
C ASP A 278 0.15 -2.47 20.77
N MET A 279 0.89 -1.41 21.08
CA MET A 279 0.38 -0.24 21.76
C MET A 279 0.34 0.98 20.83
N ASP A 280 1.04 0.91 19.70
CA ASP A 280 1.16 1.97 18.73
C ASP A 280 0.08 1.90 17.63
N TYR A 281 -0.07 3.05 16.96
CA TYR A 281 -0.88 3.21 15.76
C TYR A 281 0.00 3.87 14.71
N LEU A 282 0.20 3.21 13.58
CA LEU A 282 0.98 3.76 12.48
C LEU A 282 0.06 4.45 11.47
N GLY A 283 0.35 5.72 11.14
CA GLY A 283 -0.48 6.48 10.22
C GLY A 283 -0.61 5.85 8.83
N ILE A 284 0.45 5.15 8.39
CA ILE A 284 0.49 4.41 7.12
C ILE A 284 -0.37 3.13 7.15
N ASP A 285 -0.73 2.63 8.33
CA ASP A 285 -1.59 1.44 8.49
C ASP A 285 -3.02 1.85 8.85
N GLN A 286 -3.23 2.93 9.61
CA GLN A 286 -4.58 3.47 9.87
C GLN A 286 -5.19 4.14 8.64
N GLY A 287 -4.39 4.88 7.86
CA GLY A 287 -4.85 5.63 6.69
C GLY A 287 -5.56 4.75 5.64
N PRO A 288 -4.96 3.63 5.18
CA PRO A 288 -5.59 2.71 4.25
C PRO A 288 -6.92 2.17 4.74
N ILE A 289 -7.05 1.83 6.03
CA ILE A 289 -8.31 1.32 6.59
C ILE A 289 -9.43 2.33 6.36
N ILE A 290 -9.22 3.59 6.75
CA ILE A 290 -10.26 4.62 6.68
C ILE A 290 -10.58 4.96 5.22
N ILE A 291 -9.56 5.22 4.41
CA ILE A 291 -9.74 5.63 3.01
C ILE A 291 -10.43 4.52 2.20
N MET A 292 -10.05 3.26 2.42
CA MET A 292 -10.61 2.14 1.68
C MET A 292 -12.02 1.77 2.16
N ILE A 293 -12.35 1.97 3.44
CA ILE A 293 -13.75 1.89 3.91
C ILE A 293 -14.60 2.94 3.19
N GLU A 294 -14.14 4.17 3.11
CA GLU A 294 -14.89 5.26 2.46
C GLU A 294 -15.05 4.99 0.96
N ASN A 295 -13.97 4.58 0.28
CA ASN A 295 -14.02 4.20 -1.13
C ASN A 295 -14.98 3.02 -1.39
N TYR A 296 -15.05 2.04 -0.49
CA TYR A 296 -16.05 0.97 -0.57
C TYR A 296 -17.48 1.49 -0.34
N SER A 297 -17.66 2.38 0.62
CA SER A 297 -18.96 2.88 1.06
C SER A 297 -19.63 3.77 0.00
N ASN A 298 -18.88 4.70 -0.58
CA ASN A 298 -19.43 5.72 -1.50
C ASN A 298 -18.44 6.20 -2.57
N GLU A 299 -17.26 5.59 -2.69
CA GLU A 299 -16.25 5.94 -3.68
C GLU A 299 -15.73 7.40 -3.58
N LEU A 300 -15.75 8.03 -2.40
CA LEU A 300 -15.44 9.45 -2.24
C LEU A 300 -14.09 9.85 -2.85
N ILE A 301 -12.99 9.25 -2.38
CA ILE A 301 -11.63 9.63 -2.80
C ILE A 301 -11.43 9.33 -4.28
N TRP A 302 -11.91 8.17 -4.74
CA TRP A 302 -11.90 7.82 -6.15
C TRP A 302 -12.66 8.82 -7.03
N THR A 303 -13.88 9.19 -6.65
CA THR A 303 -14.71 10.14 -7.42
C THR A 303 -14.06 11.51 -7.52
N ILE A 304 -13.43 11.96 -6.43
CA ILE A 304 -12.67 13.21 -6.39
C ILE A 304 -11.48 13.14 -7.36
N LEU A 305 -10.63 12.11 -7.25
CA LEU A 305 -9.38 12.03 -7.99
C LEU A 305 -9.53 11.61 -9.46
N LYS A 306 -10.63 10.96 -9.84
CA LYS A 306 -11.00 10.73 -11.26
C LYS A 306 -11.06 12.03 -12.08
N LYS A 307 -11.34 13.16 -11.43
CA LYS A 307 -11.41 14.50 -12.03
C LYS A 307 -10.09 15.27 -11.94
N ASN A 308 -9.13 14.81 -11.15
CA ASN A 308 -7.87 15.53 -10.96
C ASN A 308 -7.03 15.51 -12.25
N PRO A 309 -6.60 16.66 -12.78
CA PRO A 309 -5.89 16.71 -14.05
C PRO A 309 -4.54 15.98 -14.03
N TYR A 310 -3.82 16.00 -12.90
CA TYR A 310 -2.52 15.33 -12.80
C TYR A 310 -2.66 13.81 -12.76
N ILE A 311 -3.64 13.27 -12.03
CA ILE A 311 -3.90 11.82 -12.03
C ILE A 311 -4.28 11.34 -13.43
N ARG A 312 -5.19 12.05 -14.11
CA ARG A 312 -5.62 11.70 -15.47
C ARG A 312 -4.46 11.74 -16.46
N GLU A 313 -3.70 12.83 -16.47
CA GLU A 313 -2.56 13.00 -17.37
C GLU A 313 -1.50 11.92 -17.13
N GLY A 314 -1.19 11.62 -15.87
CA GLY A 314 -0.23 10.58 -15.51
C GLY A 314 -0.64 9.20 -15.98
N LEU A 315 -1.92 8.84 -15.82
CA LEU A 315 -2.47 7.57 -16.30
C LEU A 315 -2.43 7.50 -17.84
N ILE A 316 -2.80 8.58 -18.53
CA ILE A 316 -2.75 8.65 -20.00
C ILE A 316 -1.31 8.47 -20.50
N LYS A 317 -0.34 9.16 -19.90
CA LYS A 317 1.09 9.03 -20.24
C LYS A 317 1.64 7.63 -19.92
N ALA A 318 1.17 7.01 -18.84
CA ALA A 318 1.46 5.61 -18.51
C ALA A 318 0.80 4.60 -19.47
N GLY A 319 -0.02 5.07 -20.41
CA GLY A 319 -0.65 4.23 -21.43
C GLY A 319 -1.93 3.54 -20.96
N PHE A 320 -2.50 3.95 -19.83
CA PHE A 320 -3.80 3.46 -19.37
C PHE A 320 -4.92 3.90 -20.32
N LYS A 321 -5.88 3.01 -20.54
CA LYS A 321 -7.06 3.23 -21.39
C LYS A 321 -8.28 2.54 -20.80
N GLY A 322 -9.48 2.96 -21.24
CA GLY A 322 -10.76 2.35 -20.88
C GLY A 322 -11.46 3.04 -19.71
N GLY A 323 -12.54 2.42 -19.24
CA GLY A 323 -13.24 2.77 -18.02
C GLY A 323 -13.63 4.25 -17.91
N TRP A 324 -13.35 4.84 -16.75
CA TRP A 324 -13.65 6.24 -16.46
C TRP A 324 -12.68 7.23 -17.12
N LEU A 325 -11.56 6.75 -17.68
CA LEU A 325 -10.54 7.60 -18.29
C LEU A 325 -10.91 8.06 -19.70
N THR A 326 -11.89 7.41 -20.36
CA THR A 326 -12.37 7.79 -21.69
C THR A 326 -13.42 8.92 -21.69
N ASN A 327 -13.92 9.29 -20.51
CA ASN A 327 -14.98 10.29 -20.33
C ASN A 327 -14.44 11.64 -19.89
#